data_AF-A0A6G1MN33-F1
#
_entry.id   AF-A0A6G1MN33-F1
#
_cell.length_a   1.000
_cell.length_b   1.000
_cell.length_c   1.000
_cell.angle_alpha   90.00
_cell.angle_beta   90.00
_cell.angle_gamma   90.00
#
_symmetry.space_group_name_H-M   'P 1'
#
loop_
_entity.id
_entity.type
_entity.pdbx_description
1 polymer ?
#
loop_
_entity_poly.entity_id
_entity_poly.type
_entity_poly.pdbx_seq_one_letter_code
_entity_poly.pdbx_strand_id
1 'polypeptide(L)'
;MSLPRLVFRPAYLRSSSPPLSCRPTLSRSFHASRYDLGIKILFCGSDDFSLRSLKALQAIQESTQNSSIESIDVVIKHEKPSGRGLKGHRANPIRDFAESKSLNIFSLDEEQFNDWKPPRTVDLIIAVSFGLFIPSRILEYARFGGLNVHPSFLPKYWGASPIQHAIINDDKTTGVVVQTLHPEKFDAGRIIAKSDPVDIEVDTTIFPPPITHPESPYRKLESKLGDIGASLLTDVIKNQHYDHVVQQRLPEIETGETRKRAPLLTTEDSRIIFEEMTGREVFLRSLVFDHLFCYRRKLKASKKAQHFVRMTMGPFRLPTPEEHKSYLKGAKESTQWIFVPHTSPVTGKRVKGKPGSVALQIRPDEWVCFESCTVAGKSKQNAKAWDQVDRKTVKLFSWDSEKGSK
;
A
#
# COMPACT_ATOMS: atom_id res chain seq x y z
N MET A 1 38.08 -37.62 -2.51
CA MET A 1 39.29 -37.66 -1.66
C MET A 1 39.63 -36.24 -1.24
N SER A 2 39.36 -35.90 0.02
CA SER A 2 39.55 -34.55 0.57
C SER A 2 40.34 -34.71 1.87
N LEU A 3 41.61 -34.28 1.84
CA LEU A 3 42.44 -34.11 3.03
C LEU A 3 42.02 -32.82 3.77
N PRO A 4 42.03 -32.81 5.11
CA PRO A 4 41.75 -31.62 5.91
C PRO A 4 43.00 -30.73 6.07
N ARG A 5 42.79 -29.41 6.17
CA ARG A 5 43.84 -28.42 6.48
C ARG A 5 43.95 -28.18 7.99
N LEU A 6 45.22 -27.97 8.38
CA LEU A 6 45.83 -27.84 9.70
C LEU A 6 45.12 -26.96 10.74
N VAL A 7 45.20 -27.41 11.99
CA VAL A 7 45.04 -26.62 13.22
C VAL A 7 46.42 -26.28 13.78
N PHE A 8 46.68 -25.00 14.07
CA PHE A 8 47.87 -24.57 14.81
C PHE A 8 47.67 -24.75 16.34
N ARG A 9 48.64 -25.37 17.00
CA ARG A 9 48.79 -25.40 18.47
C ARG A 9 49.93 -24.47 18.89
N PRO A 10 49.85 -23.83 20.06
CA PRO A 10 51.04 -23.54 20.86
C PRO A 10 51.16 -24.44 22.09
N ALA A 11 52.42 -24.54 22.51
CA ALA A 11 53.07 -25.43 23.44
C ALA A 11 52.52 -25.47 24.89
N TYR A 12 52.77 -26.63 25.49
CA TYR A 12 52.72 -26.95 26.91
C TYR A 12 53.66 -26.08 27.75
N LEU A 13 53.20 -25.70 28.95
CA LEU A 13 54.02 -25.64 30.17
C LEU A 13 53.30 -26.43 31.27
N ARG A 14 54.00 -27.38 31.87
CA ARG A 14 53.54 -28.22 33.00
C ARG A 14 54.02 -27.60 34.32
N SER A 15 53.17 -27.62 35.36
CA SER A 15 53.63 -27.73 36.76
C SER A 15 52.61 -28.51 37.63
N SER A 16 53.08 -29.66 38.12
CA SER A 16 52.82 -30.38 39.40
C SER A 16 51.50 -30.26 40.20
N SER A 17 50.78 -31.40 40.28
CA SER A 17 50.20 -32.09 41.47
C SER A 17 48.89 -31.61 42.18
N PRO A 18 48.10 -32.53 42.79
CA PRO A 18 46.60 -32.60 42.80
C PRO A 18 45.96 -32.07 44.12
N PRO A 19 44.61 -32.05 44.38
CA PRO A 19 43.55 -32.98 43.95
C PRO A 19 42.13 -32.39 43.75
N LEU A 20 41.14 -33.29 43.69
CA LEU A 20 39.67 -33.12 43.68
C LEU A 20 39.01 -33.16 42.29
N SER A 21 38.62 -34.40 41.94
CA SER A 21 37.59 -34.72 40.97
C SER A 21 36.26 -34.06 41.37
N CYS A 22 36.03 -32.85 40.88
CA CYS A 22 34.69 -32.38 40.58
C CYS A 22 34.56 -32.43 39.05
N ARG A 23 33.98 -33.53 38.53
CA ARG A 23 33.48 -33.51 37.15
C ARG A 23 32.45 -32.39 37.09
N PRO A 24 32.62 -31.34 36.28
CA PRO A 24 31.49 -30.49 35.97
C PRO A 24 30.52 -31.41 35.23
N THR A 25 29.39 -31.72 35.86
CA THR A 25 28.22 -32.10 35.10
C THR A 25 27.96 -30.92 34.18
N LEU A 26 28.47 -31.00 32.95
CA LEU A 26 27.91 -30.27 31.84
C LEU A 26 26.47 -30.77 31.76
N SER A 27 25.60 -30.13 32.54
CA SER A 27 24.19 -30.07 32.24
C SER A 27 24.13 -29.47 30.86
N ARG A 28 24.10 -30.36 29.85
CA ARG A 28 23.42 -30.04 28.61
C ARG A 28 22.00 -29.76 29.03
N SER A 29 21.72 -28.50 29.35
CA SER A 29 20.37 -27.98 29.26
C SER A 29 20.03 -28.07 27.77
N PHE A 30 19.52 -29.23 27.38
CA PHE A 30 18.64 -29.30 26.23
C PHE A 30 17.53 -28.30 26.56
N HIS A 31 17.60 -27.10 25.98
CA HIS A 31 16.38 -26.33 25.80
C HIS A 31 15.54 -27.15 24.83
N ALA A 32 14.74 -28.06 25.39
CA ALA A 32 13.48 -28.40 24.78
C ALA A 32 12.83 -27.08 24.35
N SER A 33 12.33 -27.02 23.11
CA SER A 33 11.51 -25.92 22.59
C SER A 33 10.63 -25.40 23.73
N ARG A 34 10.81 -24.15 24.16
CA ARG A 34 10.17 -23.64 25.39
C ARG A 34 8.64 -23.55 25.29
N TYR A 35 8.06 -23.92 24.15
CA TYR A 35 6.62 -23.94 23.90
C TYR A 35 6.25 -25.29 23.27
N ASP A 36 5.78 -26.22 24.09
CA ASP A 36 5.13 -27.47 23.67
C ASP A 36 3.63 -27.24 23.34
N LEU A 37 3.15 -26.00 23.52
CA LEU A 37 1.80 -25.54 23.23
C LEU A 37 1.87 -24.42 22.19
N GLY A 38 1.02 -24.48 21.17
CA GLY A 38 0.94 -23.44 20.12
C GLY A 38 0.51 -22.07 20.68
N ILE A 39 0.80 -21.00 19.93
CA ILE A 39 0.43 -19.63 20.33
C ILE A 39 -1.01 -19.27 19.94
N LYS A 40 -1.66 -18.44 20.76
CA LYS A 40 -3.00 -17.88 20.48
C LYS A 40 -2.86 -16.50 19.85
N ILE A 41 -3.35 -16.36 18.62
CA ILE A 41 -3.20 -15.17 17.80
C ILE A 41 -4.49 -14.35 17.80
N LEU A 42 -4.36 -13.04 18.04
CA LEU A 42 -5.38 -12.06 17.71
C LEU A 42 -5.00 -11.36 16.40
N PHE A 43 -5.66 -11.71 15.31
CA PHE A 43 -5.43 -11.12 13.99
C PHE A 43 -6.35 -9.92 13.78
N CYS A 44 -5.77 -8.76 13.46
CA CYS A 44 -6.49 -7.51 13.20
C CYS A 44 -6.27 -7.09 11.74
N GLY A 45 -7.31 -7.09 10.92
CA GLY A 45 -7.22 -6.74 9.49
C GLY A 45 -8.57 -6.48 8.84
N SER A 46 -8.62 -5.97 7.60
CA SER A 46 -9.91 -5.56 6.98
C SER A 46 -9.94 -5.55 5.44
N ASP A 47 -8.86 -5.91 4.75
CA ASP A 47 -8.77 -5.83 3.29
C ASP A 47 -8.05 -7.03 2.65
N ASP A 48 -7.98 -7.04 1.31
CA ASP A 48 -7.34 -8.11 0.53
C ASP A 48 -5.84 -8.27 0.84
N PHE A 49 -5.15 -7.17 1.20
CA PHE A 49 -3.76 -7.23 1.62
C PHE A 49 -3.60 -8.02 2.92
N SER A 50 -4.44 -7.71 3.92
CA SER A 50 -4.48 -8.43 5.20
C SER A 50 -4.96 -9.88 5.05
N LEU A 51 -5.85 -10.18 4.09
CA LEU A 51 -6.37 -11.53 3.87
C LEU A 51 -5.28 -12.54 3.54
N ARG A 52 -4.24 -12.12 2.83
CA ARG A 52 -3.10 -12.98 2.50
C ARG A 52 -2.37 -13.43 3.75
N SER A 53 -2.16 -12.53 4.71
CA SER A 53 -1.55 -12.86 6.00
C SER A 53 -2.44 -13.79 6.82
N LEU A 54 -3.75 -13.54 6.90
CA LEU A 54 -4.68 -14.43 7.61
C LEU A 54 -4.70 -15.84 7.01
N LYS A 55 -4.73 -15.96 5.68
CA LYS A 55 -4.64 -17.26 4.98
C LYS A 55 -3.36 -18.01 5.31
N ALA A 56 -2.22 -17.32 5.36
CA ALA A 56 -0.96 -17.93 5.70
C ALA A 56 -0.91 -18.43 7.17
N LEU A 57 -1.44 -17.64 8.11
CA LEU A 57 -1.56 -18.07 9.51
C LEU A 57 -2.50 -19.27 9.66
N GLN A 58 -3.65 -19.25 8.97
CA GLN A 58 -4.58 -20.39 8.96
C GLN A 58 -3.91 -21.66 8.43
N ALA A 59 -3.10 -21.56 7.37
CA ALA A 59 -2.38 -22.70 6.83
C ALA A 59 -1.32 -23.27 7.80
N ILE A 60 -0.69 -22.41 8.61
CA ILE A 60 0.20 -22.86 9.70
C ILE A 60 -0.62 -23.59 10.78
N GLN A 61 -1.76 -23.03 11.17
CA GLN A 61 -2.65 -23.63 12.18
C GLN A 61 -3.15 -25.03 11.77
N GLU A 62 -3.52 -25.19 10.49
CA GLU A 62 -4.03 -26.45 9.93
C GLU A 62 -2.92 -27.50 9.69
N SER A 63 -1.64 -27.16 9.91
CA SER A 63 -0.52 -28.07 9.67
C SER A 63 -0.50 -29.23 10.67
N THR A 64 -0.39 -30.46 10.17
CA THR A 64 -0.44 -31.71 10.95
C THR A 64 0.84 -32.01 11.74
N GLN A 65 1.95 -31.32 11.44
CA GLN A 65 3.23 -31.50 12.13
C GLN A 65 3.42 -30.38 13.16
N ASN A 66 2.89 -30.59 14.37
CA ASN A 66 3.08 -29.74 15.54
C ASN A 66 2.86 -28.25 15.26
N SER A 67 1.61 -27.88 14.95
CA SER A 67 1.22 -26.49 14.67
C SER A 67 1.75 -25.54 15.75
N SER A 68 2.51 -24.54 15.32
CA SER A 68 2.96 -23.46 16.20
C SER A 68 1.81 -22.54 16.62
N ILE A 69 0.61 -22.67 16.03
CA ILE A 69 -0.56 -21.84 16.31
C ILE A 69 -1.67 -22.71 16.91
N GLU A 70 -2.10 -22.37 18.12
CA GLU A 70 -3.21 -23.03 18.80
C GLU A 70 -4.56 -22.50 18.29
N SER A 71 -4.72 -21.17 18.24
CA SER A 71 -5.97 -20.54 17.81
C SER A 71 -5.77 -19.17 17.16
N ILE A 72 -6.72 -18.79 16.32
CA ILE A 72 -6.80 -17.47 15.68
C ILE A 72 -8.17 -16.87 15.99
N ASP A 73 -8.18 -15.71 16.64
CA ASP A 73 -9.33 -14.79 16.68
C ASP A 73 -9.12 -13.68 15.67
N VAL A 74 -10.18 -13.22 15.03
CA VAL A 74 -10.14 -12.18 14.02
C VAL A 74 -10.88 -10.94 14.51
N VAL A 75 -10.24 -9.78 14.44
CA VAL A 75 -10.87 -8.48 14.63
C VAL A 75 -10.88 -7.74 13.30
N ILE A 76 -12.06 -7.28 12.91
CA ILE A 76 -12.27 -6.44 11.73
C ILE A 76 -12.88 -5.11 12.15
N LYS A 77 -12.59 -4.07 11.38
CA LYS A 77 -13.25 -2.78 11.57
C LYS A 77 -14.71 -2.88 11.13
N HIS A 78 -15.62 -2.35 11.95
CA HIS A 78 -17.05 -2.34 11.63
C HIS A 78 -17.32 -1.65 10.29
N GLU A 79 -18.08 -2.32 9.43
CA GLU A 79 -18.34 -1.89 8.05
C GLU A 79 -19.37 -0.75 8.03
N LYS A 80 -18.93 0.46 7.69
CA LYS A 80 -19.86 1.59 7.54
C LYS A 80 -20.75 1.44 6.31
N PRO A 81 -22.02 1.89 6.37
CA PRO A 81 -22.87 1.99 5.19
C PRO A 81 -22.20 2.79 4.07
N SER A 82 -22.36 2.34 2.83
CA SER A 82 -21.67 2.83 1.65
C SER A 82 -22.57 2.80 0.41
N GLY A 83 -22.14 3.49 -0.65
CA GLY A 83 -22.87 3.58 -1.92
C GLY A 83 -23.98 4.65 -1.94
N ARG A 84 -24.65 4.78 -3.08
CA ARG A 84 -25.76 5.74 -3.24
C ARG A 84 -26.93 5.36 -2.32
N GLY A 85 -27.31 6.27 -1.45
CA GLY A 85 -28.37 6.05 -0.46
C GLY A 85 -27.95 5.26 0.77
N LEU A 86 -26.64 4.98 0.95
CA LEU A 86 -26.08 4.30 2.13
C LEU A 86 -26.75 2.95 2.45
N LYS A 87 -27.21 2.22 1.43
CA LYS A 87 -27.94 0.95 1.60
C LYS A 87 -27.07 -0.30 1.52
N GLY A 88 -25.79 -0.18 1.16
CA GLY A 88 -24.87 -1.31 1.06
C GLY A 88 -23.72 -1.19 2.05
N HIS A 89 -22.96 -2.28 2.22
CA HIS A 89 -21.67 -2.26 2.92
C HIS A 89 -20.59 -2.64 1.91
N ARG A 90 -19.38 -2.10 2.11
CA ARG A 90 -18.23 -2.57 1.33
C ARG A 90 -17.90 -3.97 1.84
N ALA A 91 -17.92 -4.97 0.96
CA ALA A 91 -17.57 -6.33 1.31
C ALA A 91 -16.19 -6.37 1.97
N ASN A 92 -16.10 -7.03 3.14
CA ASN A 92 -14.86 -7.26 3.85
C ASN A 92 -14.34 -8.68 3.56
N PRO A 93 -13.27 -8.83 2.76
CA PRO A 93 -12.77 -10.14 2.34
C PRO A 93 -12.25 -10.99 3.52
N ILE A 94 -11.91 -10.37 4.66
CA ILE A 94 -11.54 -11.08 5.89
C ILE A 94 -12.75 -11.77 6.51
N ARG A 95 -13.92 -11.10 6.53
CA ARG A 95 -15.15 -11.65 7.10
C ARG A 95 -15.52 -12.96 6.39
N ASP A 96 -15.65 -12.89 5.07
CA ASP A 96 -16.05 -14.03 4.24
C ASP A 96 -15.11 -15.23 4.44
N PHE A 97 -13.79 -14.97 4.48
CA PHE A 97 -12.80 -16.01 4.70
C PHE A 97 -12.86 -16.59 6.12
N ALA A 98 -12.93 -15.75 7.14
CA ALA A 98 -12.95 -16.17 8.53
C ALA A 98 -14.21 -17.00 8.84
N GLU A 99 -15.37 -16.61 8.30
CA GLU A 99 -16.62 -17.38 8.40
C GLU A 99 -16.48 -18.74 7.70
N SER A 100 -15.89 -18.78 6.49
CA SER A 100 -15.64 -20.04 5.78
C SER A 100 -14.70 -21.02 6.49
N LYS A 101 -13.90 -20.50 7.43
CA LYS A 101 -12.95 -21.26 8.25
C LYS A 101 -13.42 -21.45 9.70
N SER A 102 -14.65 -21.03 10.03
CA SER A 102 -15.21 -21.08 11.38
C SER A 102 -14.32 -20.40 12.43
N LEU A 103 -13.64 -19.33 12.05
CA LEU A 103 -12.86 -18.50 12.96
C LEU A 103 -13.79 -17.58 13.74
N ASN A 104 -13.42 -17.27 14.99
CA ASN A 104 -14.13 -16.28 15.78
C ASN A 104 -13.86 -14.88 15.21
N ILE A 105 -14.91 -14.09 14.98
CA ILE A 105 -14.82 -12.76 14.37
C ILE A 105 -15.45 -11.72 15.29
N PHE A 106 -14.72 -10.64 15.55
CA PHE A 106 -15.18 -9.47 16.27
C PHE A 106 -15.20 -8.27 15.32
N SER A 107 -16.38 -7.72 15.07
CA SER A 107 -16.58 -6.56 14.21
C SER A 107 -16.77 -5.32 15.07
N LEU A 108 -15.70 -4.54 15.26
CA LEU A 108 -15.67 -3.44 16.23
C LEU A 108 -15.42 -2.11 15.52
N ASP A 109 -16.16 -1.08 15.92
CA ASP A 109 -15.76 0.30 15.60
C ASP A 109 -14.65 0.78 16.56
N GLU A 110 -14.20 2.02 16.36
CA GLU A 110 -13.09 2.58 17.14
C GLU A 110 -13.43 2.75 18.62
N GLU A 111 -14.65 3.19 18.94
CA GLU A 111 -15.10 3.39 20.32
C GLU A 111 -15.20 2.04 21.03
N GLN A 112 -15.86 1.07 20.40
CA GLN A 112 -15.97 -0.28 20.90
C GLN A 112 -14.59 -0.92 21.10
N PHE A 113 -13.68 -0.78 20.13
CA PHE A 113 -12.36 -1.37 20.20
C PHE A 113 -11.53 -0.81 21.36
N ASN A 114 -11.66 0.49 21.66
CA ASN A 114 -10.97 1.15 22.76
C ASN A 114 -11.37 0.61 24.14
N ASP A 115 -12.60 0.11 24.31
CA ASP A 115 -13.10 -0.49 25.56
C ASP A 115 -13.10 -2.03 25.55
N TRP A 116 -12.98 -2.65 24.37
CA TRP A 116 -13.12 -4.09 24.18
C TRP A 116 -11.95 -4.91 24.74
N LYS A 117 -12.24 -6.03 25.39
CA LYS A 117 -11.22 -6.98 25.86
C LYS A 117 -11.35 -8.30 25.09
N PRO A 118 -10.22 -8.91 24.68
CA PRO A 118 -10.24 -10.26 24.11
C PRO A 118 -10.94 -11.23 25.07
N PRO A 119 -11.83 -12.11 24.57
CA PRO A 119 -12.58 -13.05 25.41
C PRO A 119 -11.72 -14.20 25.95
N ARG A 120 -10.51 -14.38 25.40
CA ARG A 120 -9.54 -15.39 25.80
C ARG A 120 -8.14 -14.81 25.86
N THR A 121 -7.24 -15.54 26.49
CA THR A 121 -5.81 -15.22 26.55
C THR A 121 -5.24 -15.07 25.13
N VAL A 122 -4.49 -14.00 24.89
CA VAL A 122 -3.79 -13.74 23.63
C VAL A 122 -2.29 -13.84 23.88
N ASP A 123 -1.58 -14.59 23.06
CA ASP A 123 -0.12 -14.65 23.11
C ASP A 123 0.51 -13.62 22.18
N LEU A 124 -0.07 -13.42 20.99
CA LEU A 124 0.48 -12.54 19.96
C LEU A 124 -0.63 -11.79 19.21
N ILE A 125 -0.48 -10.48 19.06
CA ILE A 125 -1.34 -9.67 18.18
C ILE A 125 -0.66 -9.55 16.81
N ILE A 126 -1.42 -9.71 15.73
CA ILE A 126 -0.93 -9.49 14.37
C ILE A 126 -1.84 -8.48 13.71
N ALA A 127 -1.35 -7.26 13.53
CA ALA A 127 -2.03 -6.21 12.80
C ALA A 127 -1.56 -6.19 11.34
N VAL A 128 -2.50 -6.17 10.40
CA VAL A 128 -2.20 -6.00 8.96
C VAL A 128 -3.31 -5.16 8.35
N SER A 129 -3.00 -3.95 7.88
CA SER A 129 -3.98 -3.04 7.27
C SER A 129 -5.31 -2.91 8.07
N PHE A 130 -5.20 -2.79 9.40
CA PHE A 130 -6.38 -2.78 10.28
C PHE A 130 -7.07 -1.41 10.35
N GLY A 131 -6.29 -0.32 10.26
CA GLY A 131 -6.81 1.05 10.26
C GLY A 131 -7.37 1.54 11.60
N LEU A 132 -7.14 0.81 12.70
CA LEU A 132 -7.33 1.25 14.07
C LEU A 132 -6.01 1.08 14.84
N PHE A 133 -5.78 1.96 15.81
CA PHE A 133 -4.63 1.83 16.70
C PHE A 133 -4.89 0.72 17.72
N ILE A 134 -3.90 -0.16 17.97
CA ILE A 134 -4.04 -1.21 18.99
C ILE A 134 -3.81 -0.58 20.37
N PRO A 135 -4.83 -0.52 21.26
CA PRO A 135 -4.67 0.09 22.57
C PRO A 135 -3.56 -0.59 23.38
N SER A 136 -2.74 0.20 24.08
CA SER A 136 -1.62 -0.31 24.90
C SER A 136 -2.07 -1.41 25.87
N ARG A 137 -3.26 -1.26 26.47
CA ARG A 137 -3.84 -2.28 27.36
C ARG A 137 -4.05 -3.66 26.72
N ILE A 138 -4.32 -3.72 25.41
CA ILE A 138 -4.46 -4.99 24.68
C ILE A 138 -3.06 -5.50 24.32
N LEU A 139 -2.18 -4.60 23.88
CA LEU A 139 -0.81 -4.94 23.52
C LEU A 139 -0.02 -5.51 24.71
N GLU A 140 -0.15 -4.92 25.89
CA GLU A 140 0.47 -5.36 27.15
C GLU A 140 -0.15 -6.66 27.69
N TYR A 141 -1.42 -6.93 27.34
CA TYR A 141 -2.07 -8.19 27.69
C TYR A 141 -1.52 -9.37 26.88
N ALA A 142 -0.99 -9.11 25.67
CA ALA A 142 -0.42 -10.13 24.82
C ALA A 142 0.99 -10.51 25.27
N ARG A 143 1.20 -11.81 25.52
CA ARG A 143 2.47 -12.36 26.04
C ARG A 143 3.72 -11.90 25.29
N PHE A 144 3.64 -11.84 23.97
CA PHE A 144 4.73 -11.47 23.06
C PHE A 144 4.51 -10.09 22.42
N GLY A 145 3.56 -9.31 22.93
CA GLY A 145 3.11 -8.07 22.32
C GLY A 145 2.44 -8.32 20.96
N GLY A 146 2.94 -7.67 19.92
CA GLY A 146 2.39 -7.86 18.59
C GLY A 146 3.27 -7.42 17.45
N LEU A 147 2.84 -7.79 16.25
CA LEU A 147 3.52 -7.54 14.99
C LEU A 147 2.63 -6.73 14.05
N ASN A 148 3.25 -5.95 13.18
CA ASN A 148 2.61 -5.31 12.04
C ASN A 148 3.32 -5.70 10.74
N VAL A 149 2.55 -6.09 9.72
CA VAL A 149 3.05 -6.27 8.35
C VAL A 149 2.81 -4.98 7.58
N HIS A 150 3.89 -4.24 7.29
CA HIS A 150 3.82 -2.92 6.68
C HIS A 150 4.39 -2.93 5.25
N PRO A 151 3.63 -2.51 4.22
CA PRO A 151 4.05 -2.58 2.82
C PRO A 151 4.90 -1.37 2.39
N SER A 152 5.93 -1.07 3.18
CA SER A 152 7.04 -0.20 2.77
C SER A 152 8.27 -0.46 3.64
N PHE A 153 9.43 -0.03 3.14
CA PHE A 153 10.68 -0.05 3.90
C PHE A 153 10.71 1.09 4.93
N LEU A 154 10.22 0.82 6.15
CA LEU A 154 10.26 1.77 7.26
C LEU A 154 11.70 2.23 7.53
N PRO A 155 11.91 3.52 7.87
CA PRO A 155 10.91 4.52 8.29
C PRO A 155 10.24 5.30 7.15
N LYS A 156 10.50 4.96 5.89
CA LYS A 156 9.83 5.58 4.75
C LYS A 156 8.40 5.06 4.60
N TYR A 157 7.51 5.98 4.24
CA TYR A 157 6.07 5.74 4.10
C TYR A 157 5.38 5.13 5.33
N TRP A 158 5.73 5.60 6.52
CA TRP A 158 4.96 5.27 7.72
C TRP A 158 3.57 5.93 7.67
N GLY A 159 2.52 5.20 8.05
CA GLY A 159 1.13 5.67 8.01
C GLY A 159 0.18 4.81 7.16
N ALA A 160 -0.94 5.42 6.76
CA ALA A 160 -2.12 4.70 6.29
C ALA A 160 -2.13 4.35 4.79
N SER A 161 -1.27 4.94 3.96
CA SER A 161 -1.31 4.71 2.50
C SER A 161 0.06 4.52 1.84
N PRO A 162 0.94 3.64 2.38
CA PRO A 162 2.31 3.47 1.90
C PRO A 162 2.45 3.13 0.41
N ILE A 163 1.66 2.17 -0.09
CA ILE A 163 1.73 1.71 -1.49
C ILE A 163 1.37 2.85 -2.44
N GLN A 164 0.30 3.56 -2.11
CA GLN A 164 -0.18 4.70 -2.88
C GLN A 164 0.87 5.81 -2.95
N HIS A 165 1.49 6.14 -1.80
CA HIS A 165 2.54 7.15 -1.75
C HIS A 165 3.79 6.72 -2.51
N ALA A 166 4.19 5.45 -2.47
CA ALA A 166 5.30 4.96 -3.29
C ALA A 166 5.05 5.18 -4.80
N ILE A 167 3.83 4.89 -5.28
CA ILE A 167 3.44 5.13 -6.67
C ILE A 167 3.41 6.63 -6.99
N ILE A 168 2.74 7.46 -6.17
CA ILE A 168 2.58 8.90 -6.42
C ILE A 168 3.94 9.63 -6.44
N ASN A 169 4.88 9.19 -5.60
CA ASN A 169 6.21 9.77 -5.51
C ASN A 169 7.21 9.22 -6.55
N ASP A 170 6.74 8.39 -7.48
CA ASP A 170 7.55 7.78 -8.55
C ASP A 170 8.74 6.92 -8.08
N ASP A 171 8.60 6.31 -6.91
CA ASP A 171 9.60 5.38 -6.37
C ASP A 171 9.80 4.22 -7.36
N LYS A 172 11.05 3.79 -7.54
CA LYS A 172 11.38 2.66 -8.43
C LYS A 172 11.16 1.31 -7.75
N THR A 173 11.37 1.28 -6.45
CA THR A 173 11.24 0.08 -5.63
C THR A 173 10.48 0.38 -4.35
N THR A 174 9.79 -0.63 -3.84
CA THR A 174 9.24 -0.68 -2.49
C THR A 174 9.55 -2.04 -1.88
N GLY A 175 8.90 -2.39 -0.78
CA GLY A 175 8.98 -3.72 -0.21
C GLY A 175 8.08 -3.85 1.01
N VAL A 176 8.32 -4.89 1.80
CA VAL A 176 7.52 -5.20 2.98
C VAL A 176 8.43 -5.38 4.17
N VAL A 177 8.00 -4.89 5.32
CA VAL A 177 8.63 -5.18 6.61
C VAL A 177 7.62 -5.81 7.55
N VAL A 178 8.12 -6.69 8.41
CA VAL A 178 7.42 -7.12 9.62
C VAL A 178 8.11 -6.42 10.78
N GLN A 179 7.37 -5.63 11.53
CA GLN A 179 7.88 -4.90 12.71
C GLN A 179 7.08 -5.30 13.94
N THR A 180 7.59 -4.98 15.14
CA THR A 180 6.77 -5.02 16.35
C THR A 180 5.72 -3.91 16.35
N LEU A 181 4.67 -4.04 17.16
CA LEU A 181 3.75 -2.94 17.46
C LEU A 181 4.35 -2.04 18.54
N HIS A 182 4.12 -0.73 18.42
CA HIS A 182 4.54 0.26 19.40
C HIS A 182 3.31 0.77 20.17
N PRO A 183 3.37 0.92 21.51
CA PRO A 183 2.20 1.23 22.35
C PRO A 183 1.59 2.61 22.10
N GLU A 184 2.35 3.57 21.57
CA GLU A 184 1.85 4.95 21.37
C GLU A 184 1.90 5.46 19.92
N LYS A 185 2.54 4.74 19.00
CA LYS A 185 2.90 5.28 17.68
C LYS A 185 2.67 4.24 16.59
N PHE A 186 2.04 4.64 15.51
CA PHE A 186 1.98 3.83 14.30
C PHE A 186 3.37 3.69 13.70
N ASP A 187 3.67 2.48 13.23
CA ASP A 187 4.85 2.17 12.40
C ASP A 187 6.19 2.63 12.98
N ALA A 188 6.34 2.47 14.29
CA ALA A 188 7.52 2.86 15.06
C ALA A 188 8.11 1.68 15.85
N GLY A 189 7.75 0.44 15.47
CA GLY A 189 8.29 -0.75 16.10
C GLY A 189 9.65 -1.15 15.53
N ARG A 190 10.29 -2.11 16.21
CA ARG A 190 11.53 -2.71 15.75
C ARG A 190 11.25 -3.59 14.53
N ILE A 191 12.01 -3.41 13.45
CA ILE A 191 11.91 -4.28 12.27
C ILE A 191 12.50 -5.65 12.61
N ILE A 192 11.70 -6.70 12.37
CA ILE A 192 12.01 -8.10 12.66
C ILE A 192 12.36 -8.87 11.37
N ALA A 193 11.75 -8.48 10.24
CA ALA A 193 12.05 -9.03 8.93
C ALA A 193 11.78 -7.99 7.84
N LYS A 194 12.48 -8.10 6.71
CA LYS A 194 12.24 -7.28 5.52
C LYS A 194 12.35 -8.14 4.27
N SER A 195 11.63 -7.75 3.22
CA SER A 195 11.77 -8.37 1.90
C SER A 195 13.01 -7.86 1.16
N ASP A 196 13.32 -8.51 0.05
CA ASP A 196 14.08 -7.88 -1.03
C ASP A 196 13.27 -6.75 -1.67
N PRO A 197 13.93 -5.77 -2.33
CA PRO A 197 13.25 -4.72 -3.07
C PRO A 197 12.32 -5.29 -4.15
N VAL A 198 11.16 -4.65 -4.28
CA VAL A 198 10.13 -4.98 -5.26
C VAL A 198 9.98 -3.81 -6.22
N ASP A 199 10.21 -4.05 -7.50
CA ASP A 199 10.06 -3.02 -8.53
C ASP A 199 8.61 -2.54 -8.68
N ILE A 200 8.46 -1.23 -8.88
CA ILE A 200 7.20 -0.57 -9.23
C ILE A 200 7.20 -0.32 -10.73
N GLU A 201 6.58 -1.23 -11.47
CA GLU A 201 6.47 -1.15 -12.92
C GLU A 201 5.18 -0.43 -13.33
N VAL A 202 5.30 0.60 -14.16
CA VAL A 202 4.17 1.35 -14.71
C VAL A 202 4.36 1.58 -16.21
N ASP A 203 3.39 1.14 -17.01
CA ASP A 203 3.35 1.47 -18.44
C ASP A 203 2.62 2.80 -18.63
N THR A 204 3.38 3.83 -19.00
CA THR A 204 2.86 5.18 -19.19
C THR A 204 2.13 5.38 -20.50
N THR A 205 2.20 4.42 -21.42
CA THR A 205 1.69 4.57 -22.80
C THR A 205 0.27 4.07 -22.98
N ILE A 206 -0.26 3.34 -21.99
CA ILE A 206 -1.61 2.77 -22.01
C ILE A 206 -2.52 3.46 -21.00
N PHE A 207 -3.81 3.46 -21.29
CA PHE A 207 -4.81 3.83 -20.29
C PHE A 207 -4.96 2.70 -19.28
N PRO A 208 -4.66 2.91 -17.99
CA PRO A 208 -4.81 1.89 -16.97
C PRO A 208 -6.29 1.56 -16.76
N PRO A 209 -6.63 0.31 -16.39
CA PRO A 209 -7.97 0.00 -15.90
C PRO A 209 -8.20 0.71 -14.55
N PRO A 210 -9.47 0.86 -14.10
CA PRO A 210 -9.78 1.45 -12.80
C PRO A 210 -9.02 0.77 -11.65
N ILE A 211 -8.69 1.49 -10.58
CA ILE A 211 -7.98 0.94 -9.41
C ILE A 211 -8.74 -0.21 -8.72
N THR A 212 -10.06 -0.27 -8.91
CA THR A 212 -10.90 -1.38 -8.44
C THR A 212 -10.72 -2.67 -9.24
N HIS A 213 -10.11 -2.60 -10.43
CA HIS A 213 -9.87 -3.75 -11.29
C HIS A 213 -8.65 -4.57 -10.79
N PRO A 214 -8.72 -5.91 -10.73
CA PRO A 214 -7.62 -6.76 -10.27
C PRO A 214 -6.31 -6.56 -11.06
N GLU A 215 -6.43 -6.34 -12.36
CA GLU A 215 -5.29 -6.10 -13.25
C GLU A 215 -4.75 -4.66 -13.22
N SER A 216 -5.29 -3.77 -12.38
CA SER A 216 -4.73 -2.42 -12.25
C SER A 216 -3.32 -2.45 -11.67
N PRO A 217 -2.43 -1.51 -12.08
CA PRO A 217 -1.06 -1.48 -11.56
C PRO A 217 -0.99 -1.46 -10.03
N TYR A 218 -1.89 -0.70 -9.38
CA TYR A 218 -2.00 -0.67 -7.93
C TYR A 218 -2.36 -2.05 -7.35
N ARG A 219 -3.40 -2.72 -7.85
CA ARG A 219 -3.86 -4.01 -7.30
C ARG A 219 -2.86 -5.13 -7.52
N LYS A 220 -2.13 -5.11 -8.63
CA LYS A 220 -1.02 -6.04 -8.89
C LYS A 220 0.09 -5.85 -7.87
N LEU A 221 0.51 -4.60 -7.61
CA LEU A 221 1.53 -4.30 -6.62
C LEU A 221 1.08 -4.66 -5.20
N GLU A 222 -0.13 -4.26 -4.80
CA GLU A 222 -0.74 -4.59 -3.50
C GLU A 222 -0.81 -6.11 -3.30
N SER A 223 -1.24 -6.85 -4.32
CA SER A 223 -1.27 -8.32 -4.30
C SER A 223 0.11 -8.94 -4.09
N LYS A 224 1.10 -8.50 -4.88
CA LYS A 224 2.49 -8.98 -4.79
C LYS A 224 3.10 -8.69 -3.42
N LEU A 225 2.91 -7.47 -2.90
CA LEU A 225 3.38 -7.10 -1.57
C LEU A 225 2.66 -7.89 -0.47
N GLY A 226 1.36 -8.12 -0.60
CA GLY A 226 0.62 -8.91 0.37
C GLY A 226 1.08 -10.38 0.42
N ASP A 227 1.45 -10.98 -0.72
CA ASP A 227 2.03 -12.33 -0.78
C ASP A 227 3.41 -12.39 -0.11
N ILE A 228 4.26 -11.42 -0.42
CA ILE A 228 5.58 -11.28 0.22
C ILE A 228 5.43 -11.08 1.73
N GLY A 229 4.50 -10.22 2.15
CA GLY A 229 4.22 -9.97 3.56
C GLY A 229 3.72 -11.21 4.29
N ALA A 230 2.82 -11.99 3.66
CA ALA A 230 2.34 -13.24 4.21
C ALA A 230 3.46 -14.30 4.35
N SER A 231 4.38 -14.36 3.37
CA SER A 231 5.56 -15.23 3.43
C SER A 231 6.51 -14.81 4.55
N LEU A 232 6.85 -13.52 4.64
CA LEU A 232 7.72 -12.99 5.70
C LEU A 232 7.11 -13.24 7.09
N LEU A 233 5.81 -13.01 7.24
CA LEU A 233 5.12 -13.29 8.50
C LEU A 233 5.19 -14.78 8.85
N THR A 234 4.98 -15.66 7.88
CA THR A 234 5.11 -17.11 8.06
C THR A 234 6.49 -17.49 8.60
N ASP A 235 7.56 -16.92 8.03
CA ASP A 235 8.93 -17.16 8.48
C ASP A 235 9.16 -16.62 9.91
N VAL A 236 8.63 -15.44 10.23
CA VAL A 236 8.70 -14.87 11.58
C VAL A 236 8.00 -15.77 12.60
N ILE A 237 6.83 -16.33 12.26
CA ILE A 237 6.08 -17.23 13.14
C ILE A 237 6.80 -18.57 13.31
N LYS A 238 7.22 -19.22 12.22
CA LYS A 238 7.89 -20.53 12.26
C LYS A 238 9.21 -20.50 13.01
N ASN A 239 9.98 -19.42 12.86
CA ASN A 239 11.26 -19.25 13.54
C ASN A 239 11.15 -18.56 14.92
N GLN A 240 9.92 -18.30 15.39
CA GLN A 240 9.66 -17.67 16.69
C GLN A 240 10.36 -16.31 16.86
N HIS A 241 10.56 -15.55 15.77
CA HIS A 241 11.20 -14.23 15.84
C HIS A 241 10.32 -13.18 16.54
N TYR A 242 9.08 -13.51 16.87
CA TYR A 242 8.21 -12.71 17.73
C TYR A 242 8.57 -12.81 19.23
N ASP A 243 9.31 -13.85 19.65
CA ASP A 243 9.69 -14.04 21.04
C ASP A 243 10.75 -13.03 21.47
N HIS A 244 10.53 -12.34 22.58
CA HIS A 244 11.44 -11.30 23.08
C HIS A 244 12.88 -11.79 23.35
N VAL A 245 13.05 -13.03 23.82
CA VAL A 245 14.37 -13.64 24.07
C VAL A 245 15.08 -13.93 22.75
N VAL A 246 14.34 -14.36 21.72
CA VAL A 246 14.90 -14.57 20.38
C VAL A 246 15.29 -13.22 19.77
N GLN A 247 14.42 -12.21 19.86
CA GLN A 247 14.68 -10.86 19.35
C GLN A 247 15.95 -10.22 19.94
N GLN A 248 16.24 -10.43 21.22
CA GLN A 248 17.47 -9.92 21.85
C GLN A 248 18.76 -10.47 21.22
N ARG A 249 18.68 -11.60 20.51
CA ARG A 249 19.83 -12.24 19.85
C ARG A 249 19.89 -11.93 18.36
N LEU A 250 18.80 -11.45 17.77
CA LEU A 250 18.77 -11.05 16.37
C LEU A 250 19.45 -9.68 16.21
N PRO A 251 20.20 -9.47 15.11
CA PRO A 251 20.71 -8.15 14.78
C PRO A 251 19.55 -7.16 14.56
N GLU A 252 19.84 -5.88 14.72
CA GLU A 252 18.92 -4.83 14.30
C GLU A 252 18.86 -4.79 12.77
N ILE A 253 17.65 -4.63 12.23
CA ILE A 253 17.42 -4.55 10.79
C ILE A 253 17.12 -3.09 10.46
N GLU A 254 17.99 -2.50 9.66
CA GLU A 254 17.78 -1.18 9.07
C GLU A 254 17.52 -1.33 7.57
N THR A 255 16.68 -0.45 7.04
CA THR A 255 16.39 -0.37 5.60
C THR A 255 17.28 0.65 4.88
N GLY A 256 17.92 1.56 5.63
CA GLY A 256 18.65 2.70 5.07
C GLY A 256 17.74 3.82 4.52
N GLU A 257 16.42 3.70 4.66
CA GLU A 257 15.47 4.65 4.09
C GLU A 257 15.28 5.89 4.96
N THR A 258 15.01 7.03 4.32
CA THR A 258 14.72 8.28 5.03
C THR A 258 13.27 8.31 5.51
N ARG A 259 13.06 8.80 6.74
CA ARG A 259 11.72 8.89 7.33
C ARG A 259 10.80 9.79 6.50
N LYS A 260 9.69 9.24 6.01
CA LYS A 260 8.70 9.93 5.18
C LYS A 260 7.30 9.45 5.56
N ARG A 261 6.35 10.37 5.72
CA ARG A 261 4.97 10.02 6.10
C ARG A 261 4.13 9.67 4.87
N ALA A 262 3.23 8.70 5.01
CA ALA A 262 2.22 8.33 4.03
C ALA A 262 0.80 8.48 4.64
N PRO A 263 0.27 9.71 4.77
CA PRO A 263 -1.07 9.92 5.32
C PRO A 263 -2.15 9.31 4.41
N LEU A 264 -3.33 9.09 5.00
CA LEU A 264 -4.52 8.66 4.27
C LEU A 264 -4.84 9.67 3.17
N LEU A 265 -5.01 9.18 1.94
CA LEU A 265 -5.37 10.03 0.81
C LEU A 265 -6.83 10.47 0.91
N THR A 266 -7.04 11.75 0.65
CA THR A 266 -8.34 12.40 0.61
C THR A 266 -8.81 12.60 -0.83
N THR A 267 -10.06 13.00 -1.00
CA THR A 267 -10.53 13.44 -2.33
C THR A 267 -9.70 14.61 -2.85
N GLU A 268 -9.19 15.49 -1.98
CA GLU A 268 -8.46 16.68 -2.39
C GLU A 268 -7.11 16.35 -3.04
N ASP A 269 -6.46 15.27 -2.61
CA ASP A 269 -5.21 14.78 -3.19
C ASP A 269 -5.35 14.31 -4.65
N SER A 270 -6.58 14.11 -5.13
CA SER A 270 -6.89 13.81 -6.54
C SER A 270 -7.04 15.06 -7.43
N ARG A 271 -6.82 16.26 -6.88
CA ARG A 271 -6.85 17.51 -7.64
C ARG A 271 -5.64 17.59 -8.57
N ILE A 272 -5.88 17.98 -9.81
CA ILE A 272 -4.83 18.39 -10.75
C ILE A 272 -4.44 19.82 -10.43
N ILE A 273 -3.20 20.02 -10.03
CA ILE A 273 -2.62 21.34 -9.80
C ILE A 273 -1.78 21.69 -11.04
N PHE A 274 -2.41 22.43 -11.97
CA PHE A 274 -1.73 22.93 -13.17
C PHE A 274 -0.53 23.80 -12.79
N GLU A 275 0.47 23.86 -13.67
CA GLU A 275 1.73 24.60 -13.50
C GLU A 275 2.65 24.01 -12.41
N GLU A 276 2.11 23.42 -11.35
CA GLU A 276 2.88 22.79 -10.26
C GLU A 276 3.11 21.30 -10.41
N MET A 277 2.28 20.56 -11.15
CA MET A 277 2.47 19.12 -11.39
C MET A 277 3.11 18.85 -12.75
N THR A 278 3.96 17.84 -12.83
CA THR A 278 4.38 17.20 -14.08
C THR A 278 3.24 16.37 -14.67
N GLY A 279 3.29 16.09 -15.97
CA GLY A 279 2.42 15.12 -16.60
C GLY A 279 2.64 13.71 -16.03
N ARG A 280 3.89 13.38 -15.65
CA ARG A 280 4.20 12.12 -14.96
C ARG A 280 3.50 12.02 -13.61
N GLU A 281 3.52 13.08 -12.81
CA GLU A 281 2.82 13.14 -11.52
C GLU A 281 1.30 13.03 -11.64
N VAL A 282 0.70 13.63 -12.68
CA VAL A 282 -0.73 13.48 -12.98
C VAL A 282 -1.02 12.03 -13.39
N PHE A 283 -0.20 11.43 -14.25
CA PHE A 283 -0.34 10.02 -14.61
C PHE A 283 -0.25 9.10 -13.40
N LEU A 284 0.77 9.23 -12.55
CA LEU A 284 0.96 8.39 -11.37
C LEU A 284 -0.20 8.51 -10.37
N ARG A 285 -0.72 9.74 -10.15
CA ARG A 285 -1.94 9.94 -9.34
C ARG A 285 -3.14 9.20 -9.93
N SER A 286 -3.26 9.13 -11.25
CA SER A 286 -4.35 8.40 -11.90
C SER A 286 -4.29 6.87 -11.71
N LEU A 287 -3.14 6.32 -11.29
CA LEU A 287 -3.03 4.90 -10.93
C LEU A 287 -3.60 4.60 -9.54
N VAL A 288 -3.72 5.64 -8.70
CA VAL A 288 -4.09 5.55 -7.29
C VAL A 288 -5.52 6.07 -7.05
N PHE A 289 -6.00 6.98 -7.88
CA PHE A 289 -7.36 7.52 -7.81
C PHE A 289 -8.19 7.05 -9.00
N ASP A 290 -9.46 6.69 -8.79
CA ASP A 290 -10.39 6.34 -9.88
C ASP A 290 -10.49 7.44 -10.93
N HIS A 291 -10.58 8.69 -10.48
CA HIS A 291 -10.60 9.88 -11.32
C HIS A 291 -9.84 11.01 -10.65
N LEU A 292 -9.17 11.82 -11.47
CA LEU A 292 -8.63 13.10 -11.02
C LEU A 292 -9.64 14.20 -11.33
N PHE A 293 -9.53 15.33 -10.66
CA PHE A 293 -10.40 16.46 -10.95
C PHE A 293 -9.67 17.78 -11.08
N CYS A 294 -10.27 18.66 -11.85
CA CYS A 294 -9.98 20.08 -11.82
C CYS A 294 -11.29 20.86 -11.84
N TYR A 295 -11.18 22.16 -12.03
CA TYR A 295 -12.34 23.02 -12.19
C TYR A 295 -12.30 23.68 -13.56
N ARG A 296 -13.50 24.02 -14.05
CA ARG A 296 -13.70 24.76 -15.28
C ARG A 296 -14.56 26.00 -15.06
N ARG A 297 -14.33 27.04 -15.85
CA ARG A 297 -15.07 28.31 -15.81
C ARG A 297 -15.38 28.77 -17.23
N LYS A 298 -16.56 29.34 -17.43
CA LYS A 298 -16.92 30.04 -18.68
C LYS A 298 -16.40 31.47 -18.65
N LEU A 299 -15.64 31.88 -19.66
CA LEU A 299 -14.97 33.20 -19.72
C LEU A 299 -15.93 34.37 -20.04
N LYS A 300 -16.97 34.14 -20.84
CA LYS A 300 -17.95 35.18 -21.26
C LYS A 300 -19.26 35.17 -20.46
N ALA A 301 -19.28 34.55 -19.28
CA ALA A 301 -20.47 34.54 -18.43
C ALA A 301 -20.61 35.88 -17.67
N SER A 302 -21.85 36.33 -17.45
CA SER A 302 -22.13 37.51 -16.61
C SER A 302 -21.50 37.33 -15.22
N LYS A 303 -21.16 38.41 -14.50
CA LYS A 303 -20.55 38.34 -13.15
C LYS A 303 -21.33 37.46 -12.16
N LYS A 304 -22.66 37.32 -12.34
CA LYS A 304 -23.54 36.42 -11.56
C LYS A 304 -23.50 34.94 -11.98
N ALA A 305 -22.95 34.61 -13.15
CA ALA A 305 -22.91 33.27 -13.74
C ALA A 305 -21.49 32.68 -13.86
N GLN A 306 -20.48 33.35 -13.29
CA GLN A 306 -19.09 32.86 -13.21
C GLN A 306 -18.94 31.80 -12.11
N HIS A 307 -19.63 30.68 -12.27
CA HIS A 307 -19.48 29.53 -11.38
C HIS A 307 -18.39 28.61 -11.90
N PHE A 308 -17.56 28.22 -10.96
CA PHE A 308 -16.57 27.19 -11.09
C PHE A 308 -17.27 25.84 -10.97
N VAL A 309 -17.10 25.01 -11.98
CA VAL A 309 -17.75 23.69 -12.01
C VAL A 309 -16.67 22.64 -11.95
N ARG A 310 -16.77 21.73 -10.97
CA ARG A 310 -15.87 20.58 -10.85
C ARG A 310 -16.01 19.69 -12.09
N MET A 311 -14.88 19.22 -12.58
CA MET A 311 -14.77 18.32 -13.70
C MET A 311 -13.84 17.17 -13.30
N THR A 312 -14.35 15.95 -13.33
CA THR A 312 -13.55 14.74 -13.16
C THR A 312 -13.09 14.24 -14.52
N MET A 313 -11.91 13.62 -14.57
CA MET A 313 -11.28 13.17 -15.80
C MET A 313 -10.41 11.94 -15.53
N GLY A 314 -10.26 11.13 -16.57
CA GLY A 314 -9.47 9.91 -16.56
C GLY A 314 -10.09 8.81 -17.41
N PRO A 315 -9.44 7.63 -17.46
CA PRO A 315 -8.06 7.37 -17.04
C PRO A 315 -7.04 8.22 -17.83
N PHE A 316 -5.79 8.26 -17.38
CA PHE A 316 -4.71 9.02 -18.02
C PHE A 316 -3.59 8.13 -18.57
N ARG A 317 -2.87 8.65 -19.57
CA ARG A 317 -1.58 8.14 -20.05
C ARG A 317 -0.69 9.31 -20.48
N LEU A 318 0.59 9.05 -20.69
CA LEU A 318 1.47 10.00 -21.35
C LEU A 318 1.31 9.91 -22.88
N PRO A 319 1.42 11.03 -23.61
CA PRO A 319 1.46 11.03 -25.07
C PRO A 319 2.73 10.33 -25.60
N THR A 320 2.61 9.66 -26.76
CA THR A 320 3.75 9.01 -27.40
C THR A 320 4.66 10.03 -28.11
N PRO A 321 5.93 9.69 -28.41
CA PRO A 321 6.81 10.57 -29.17
C PRO A 321 6.23 11.01 -30.54
N GLU A 322 5.48 10.13 -31.21
CA GLU A 322 4.80 10.42 -32.47
C GLU A 322 3.65 11.40 -32.28
N GLU A 323 2.87 11.26 -31.22
CA GLU A 323 1.79 12.18 -30.87
C GLU A 323 2.33 13.58 -30.54
N HIS A 324 3.46 13.65 -29.82
CA HIS A 324 4.18 14.90 -29.59
C HIS A 324 4.57 15.59 -30.90
N LYS A 325 5.15 14.85 -31.84
CA LYS A 325 5.59 15.39 -33.14
C LYS A 325 4.45 15.80 -34.06
N SER A 326 3.31 15.12 -33.99
CA SER A 326 2.21 15.26 -34.95
C SER A 326 1.07 16.16 -34.48
N TYR A 327 0.63 16.03 -33.22
CA TYR A 327 -0.56 16.73 -32.71
C TYR A 327 -0.21 17.85 -31.73
N LEU A 328 0.89 17.72 -30.99
CA LEU A 328 1.27 18.68 -29.94
C LEU A 328 2.31 19.70 -30.41
N LYS A 329 2.90 19.49 -31.58
CA LYS A 329 3.91 20.39 -32.16
C LYS A 329 3.32 21.78 -32.41
N GLY A 330 3.94 22.80 -31.82
CA GLY A 330 3.54 24.20 -31.97
C GLY A 330 2.30 24.59 -31.17
N ALA A 331 1.84 23.73 -30.26
CA ALA A 331 0.82 24.10 -29.29
C ALA A 331 1.33 25.24 -28.40
N LYS A 332 0.53 26.31 -28.28
CA LYS A 332 0.86 27.45 -27.42
C LYS A 332 0.37 27.18 -26.00
N GLU A 333 0.88 27.90 -25.01
CA GLU A 333 0.40 27.85 -23.62
C GLU A 333 -1.11 28.17 -23.47
N SER A 334 -1.66 28.97 -24.40
CA SER A 334 -3.11 29.20 -24.47
C SER A 334 -3.92 27.95 -24.87
N THR A 335 -3.26 26.93 -25.42
CA THR A 335 -3.87 25.70 -25.93
C THR A 335 -3.98 24.69 -24.80
N GLN A 336 -4.88 24.92 -23.84
CA GLN A 336 -5.02 24.04 -22.66
C GLN A 336 -5.33 22.57 -22.98
N TRP A 337 -5.96 22.28 -24.13
CA TRP A 337 -6.18 20.89 -24.56
C TRP A 337 -6.18 20.74 -26.08
N ILE A 338 -5.93 19.52 -26.57
CA ILE A 338 -5.91 19.14 -27.99
C ILE A 338 -6.54 17.74 -28.14
N PHE A 339 -7.40 17.54 -29.12
CA PHE A 339 -7.90 16.20 -29.45
C PHE A 339 -6.82 15.37 -30.15
N VAL A 340 -6.61 14.15 -29.66
CA VAL A 340 -5.65 13.19 -30.21
C VAL A 340 -6.44 11.97 -30.71
N PRO A 341 -6.47 11.70 -32.03
CA PRO A 341 -7.20 10.56 -32.56
C PRO A 341 -6.53 9.25 -32.14
N HIS A 342 -7.31 8.19 -32.03
CA HIS A 342 -6.75 6.86 -31.77
C HIS A 342 -5.85 6.40 -32.91
N THR A 343 -4.62 6.04 -32.58
CA THR A 343 -3.62 5.47 -33.49
C THR A 343 -3.34 4.02 -33.10
N SER A 344 -3.07 3.19 -34.11
CA SER A 344 -2.63 1.81 -33.88
C SER A 344 -1.22 1.84 -33.29
N PRO A 345 -0.95 1.14 -32.17
CA PRO A 345 0.39 1.09 -31.58
C PRO A 345 1.41 0.39 -32.49
N VAL A 346 0.96 -0.48 -33.41
CA VAL A 346 1.82 -1.22 -34.34
C VAL A 346 2.17 -0.39 -35.58
N THR A 347 1.19 0.32 -36.13
CA THR A 347 1.34 0.99 -37.43
C THR A 347 1.47 2.51 -37.33
N GLY A 348 1.19 3.10 -36.17
CA GLY A 348 1.10 4.55 -35.95
C GLY A 348 -0.06 5.23 -36.68
N LYS A 349 -0.82 4.50 -37.51
CA LYS A 349 -1.90 5.04 -38.34
C LYS A 349 -3.18 5.21 -37.53
N ARG A 350 -3.94 6.25 -37.86
CA ARG A 350 -5.26 6.52 -37.28
C ARG A 350 -6.21 5.35 -37.55
N VAL A 351 -6.85 4.85 -36.49
CA VAL A 351 -7.91 3.82 -36.60
C VAL A 351 -9.26 4.52 -36.60
N LYS A 352 -10.02 4.36 -37.70
CA LYS A 352 -11.38 4.91 -37.79
C LYS A 352 -12.32 4.17 -36.83
N GLY A 353 -13.27 4.89 -36.24
CA GLY A 353 -14.31 4.32 -35.37
C GLY A 353 -13.88 4.08 -33.91
N LYS A 354 -12.59 4.15 -33.58
CA LYS A 354 -12.12 4.07 -32.18
C LYS A 354 -12.18 5.44 -31.50
N PRO A 355 -12.55 5.50 -30.20
CA PRO A 355 -12.55 6.74 -29.44
C PRO A 355 -11.11 7.26 -29.31
N GLY A 356 -10.91 8.54 -29.64
CA GLY A 356 -9.65 9.24 -29.39
C GLY A 356 -9.48 9.59 -27.92
N SER A 357 -8.49 10.43 -27.64
CA SER A 357 -8.19 10.99 -26.33
C SER A 357 -8.05 12.50 -26.41
N VAL A 358 -7.94 13.16 -25.26
CA VAL A 358 -7.66 14.59 -25.18
C VAL A 358 -6.33 14.77 -24.49
N ALA A 359 -5.35 15.33 -25.19
CA ALA A 359 -4.13 15.83 -24.58
C ALA A 359 -4.47 17.11 -23.81
N LEU A 360 -4.23 17.09 -22.50
CA LEU A 360 -4.38 18.18 -21.57
C LEU A 360 -2.99 18.72 -21.24
N GLN A 361 -2.80 20.02 -21.40
CA GLN A 361 -1.57 20.69 -21.02
C GLN A 361 -1.56 20.87 -19.50
N ILE A 362 -0.55 20.32 -18.82
CA ILE A 362 -0.39 20.45 -17.37
C ILE A 362 0.57 21.60 -17.05
N ARG A 363 1.67 21.68 -17.78
CA ARG A 363 2.68 22.75 -17.76
C ARG A 363 3.04 23.15 -19.20
N PRO A 364 3.74 24.27 -19.43
CA PRO A 364 4.30 24.59 -20.74
C PRO A 364 5.07 23.38 -21.30
N ASP A 365 4.72 22.98 -22.52
CA ASP A 365 5.26 21.80 -23.23
C ASP A 365 5.10 20.42 -22.55
N GLU A 366 4.34 20.32 -21.45
CA GLU A 366 4.09 19.06 -20.74
C GLU A 366 2.61 18.65 -20.78
N TRP A 367 2.37 17.42 -21.22
CA TRP A 367 1.05 16.96 -21.63
C TRP A 367 0.71 15.60 -21.04
N VAL A 368 -0.58 15.39 -20.77
CA VAL A 368 -1.16 14.08 -20.44
C VAL A 368 -2.40 13.85 -21.27
N CYS A 369 -2.64 12.62 -21.69
CA CYS A 369 -3.85 12.27 -22.42
C CYS A 369 -4.88 11.69 -21.46
N PHE A 370 -6.13 12.17 -21.50
CA PHE A 370 -7.26 11.53 -20.83
C PHE A 370 -8.27 10.97 -21.83
N GLU A 371 -8.95 9.88 -21.46
CA GLU A 371 -9.93 9.22 -22.32
C GLU A 371 -11.33 9.86 -22.21
N SER A 372 -11.73 10.20 -20.98
CA SER A 372 -13.07 10.70 -20.71
C SER A 372 -13.10 11.71 -19.57
N CYS A 373 -14.18 12.48 -19.50
CA CYS A 373 -14.41 13.44 -18.44
C CYS A 373 -15.89 13.56 -18.08
N THR A 374 -16.19 13.95 -16.85
CA THR A 374 -17.54 14.26 -16.41
C THR A 374 -17.56 15.64 -15.76
N VAL A 375 -18.39 16.53 -16.29
CA VAL A 375 -18.67 17.82 -15.67
C VAL A 375 -19.78 17.64 -14.65
N ALA A 376 -19.64 18.20 -13.45
CA ALA A 376 -20.68 18.14 -12.43
C ALA A 376 -22.05 18.57 -13.00
N GLY A 377 -23.07 17.74 -12.80
CA GLY A 377 -24.42 17.93 -13.34
C GLY A 377 -24.62 17.54 -14.81
N LYS A 378 -23.62 16.91 -15.46
CA LYS A 378 -23.72 16.43 -16.84
C LYS A 378 -23.38 14.94 -16.95
N SER A 379 -23.79 14.35 -18.07
CA SER A 379 -23.36 12.99 -18.45
C SER A 379 -21.87 12.93 -18.77
N LYS A 380 -21.29 11.73 -18.66
CA LYS A 380 -19.91 11.42 -19.04
C LYS A 380 -19.69 11.75 -20.52
N GLN A 381 -18.58 12.41 -20.82
CA GLN A 381 -18.18 12.84 -22.16
C GLN A 381 -16.91 12.10 -22.56
N ASN A 382 -16.90 11.57 -23.78
CA ASN A 382 -15.68 11.04 -24.40
C ASN A 382 -14.86 12.17 -25.03
N ALA A 383 -13.64 11.85 -25.47
CA ALA A 383 -12.75 12.82 -26.09
C ALA A 383 -13.37 13.62 -27.25
N LYS A 384 -14.17 12.98 -28.11
CA LYS A 384 -14.81 13.64 -29.25
C LYS A 384 -15.88 14.65 -28.80
N ALA A 385 -16.65 14.32 -27.77
CA ALA A 385 -17.64 15.22 -27.20
C ALA A 385 -16.96 16.42 -26.51
N TRP A 386 -15.84 16.18 -25.82
CA TRP A 386 -15.07 17.25 -25.19
C TRP A 386 -14.41 18.19 -26.21
N ASP A 387 -13.95 17.67 -27.34
CA ASP A 387 -13.32 18.48 -28.39
C ASP A 387 -14.28 19.53 -28.99
N GLN A 388 -15.60 19.34 -28.86
CA GLN A 388 -16.60 20.35 -29.26
C GLN A 388 -16.68 21.54 -28.31
N VAL A 389 -16.02 21.50 -27.14
CA VAL A 389 -16.01 22.60 -26.19
C VAL A 389 -15.04 23.69 -26.68
N ASP A 390 -15.55 24.89 -26.93
CA ASP A 390 -14.74 26.01 -27.41
C ASP A 390 -13.78 26.51 -26.32
N ARG A 391 -12.48 26.33 -26.58
CA ARG A 391 -11.34 26.79 -25.77
C ARG A 391 -11.34 28.30 -25.52
N LYS A 392 -11.94 29.10 -26.42
CA LYS A 392 -12.09 30.56 -26.22
C LYS A 392 -13.17 30.91 -25.20
N THR A 393 -14.01 29.96 -24.83
CA THR A 393 -15.15 30.18 -23.92
C THR A 393 -14.99 29.48 -22.57
N VAL A 394 -14.12 28.48 -22.47
CA VAL A 394 -13.91 27.69 -21.25
C VAL A 394 -12.43 27.64 -20.90
N LYS A 395 -12.10 27.89 -19.63
CA LYS A 395 -10.76 27.71 -19.07
C LYS A 395 -10.77 26.67 -17.96
N LEU A 396 -9.73 25.84 -17.89
CA LEU A 396 -9.45 24.89 -16.81
C LEU A 396 -8.44 25.50 -15.83
N PHE A 397 -8.54 25.18 -14.55
CA PHE A 397 -7.63 25.70 -13.52
C PHE A 397 -7.66 24.84 -12.25
N SER A 398 -6.63 25.01 -11.43
CA SER A 398 -6.60 24.62 -10.02
C SER A 398 -7.33 25.70 -9.22
N TRP A 399 -8.23 25.30 -8.31
CA TRP A 399 -9.08 26.25 -7.57
C TRP A 399 -8.28 27.25 -6.71
N ASP A 400 -7.00 26.98 -6.43
CA ASP A 400 -6.16 27.86 -5.61
C ASP A 400 -5.53 29.04 -6.37
N SER A 401 -5.69 29.13 -7.70
CA SER A 401 -5.12 30.22 -8.52
C SER A 401 -5.87 31.57 -8.46
N GLU A 402 -6.98 31.69 -7.71
CA GLU A 402 -7.70 32.98 -7.53
C GLU A 402 -7.80 33.48 -6.07
N LYS A 403 -7.05 32.90 -5.13
CA LYS A 403 -6.77 33.58 -3.84
C LYS A 403 -5.57 34.52 -3.99
N GLY A 404 -5.75 35.53 -4.84
CA GLY A 404 -4.73 36.52 -5.17
C GLY A 404 -5.26 37.73 -5.93
N SER A 405 -6.55 38.06 -5.81
CA SER A 405 -7.08 39.40 -6.14
C SER A 405 -8.57 39.49 -5.80
N LYS A 406 -8.90 39.61 -4.51
CA LYS A 406 -10.11 40.32 -4.05
C LYS A 406 -9.85 40.90 -2.67
#